data_AF-A0A529TJH7-F1
#
_entry.id   AF-A0A529TJH7-F1
#
_cell.length_a   1.000
_cell.length_b   1.000
_cell.length_c   1.000
_cell.angle_alpha   90.00
_cell.angle_beta   90.00
_cell.angle_gamma   90.00
#
_symmetry.space_group_name_H-M   'P 1'
#
loop_
_entity.id
_entity.type
_entity.pdbx_description
1 polymer ?
#
loop_
_entity_poly.entity_id
_entity_poly.type
_entity_poly.pdbx_seq_one_letter_code
_entity_poly.pdbx_strand_id
1 'polypeptide(L)'
;LEDRKARSKAEAAEPSPKAEQTAPKGPAKKLSFKQKFALDSLPKKIEAVTASIARLENNIADPAFYERDPVSFQKTIAALDKERTTLAALEEEWLELEMLREEMEG
;
A
#
# COMPACT_ATOMS: atom_id res chain seq x y z
N LEU A 1 27.70 -17.11 55.70
CA LEU A 1 27.33 -15.91 54.95
C LEU A 1 28.40 -15.56 53.95
N GLU A 2 28.49 -16.16 52.78
CA GLU A 2 27.74 -17.22 52.11
C GLU A 2 28.65 -17.65 50.94
N ASP A 3 28.87 -18.96 50.83
CA ASP A 3 28.97 -19.79 49.62
C ASP A 3 29.59 -19.20 48.33
N ARG A 4 30.78 -19.66 47.93
CA ARG A 4 31.02 -20.84 47.05
C ARG A 4 30.54 -20.66 45.60
N LYS A 5 31.48 -20.95 44.68
CA LYS A 5 31.40 -21.78 43.45
C LYS A 5 31.98 -21.00 42.24
N ALA A 6 33.28 -21.09 41.99
CA ALA A 6 34.00 -22.20 41.37
C ALA A 6 33.45 -22.62 39.99
N ARG A 7 34.40 -22.71 39.05
CA ARG A 7 34.40 -23.58 37.84
C ARG A 7 33.72 -22.98 36.61
N SER A 8 34.23 -23.09 35.39
CA SER A 8 35.53 -23.36 34.77
C SER A 8 35.24 -23.30 33.26
N LYS A 9 36.24 -22.85 32.50
CA LYS A 9 36.73 -23.47 31.25
C LYS A 9 35.80 -23.59 30.04
N ALA A 10 36.45 -23.36 28.89
CA ALA A 10 36.09 -23.74 27.52
C ALA A 10 35.01 -22.83 26.89
N GLU A 11 35.06 -22.47 25.62
CA GLU A 11 35.96 -22.69 24.48
C GLU A 11 35.30 -21.95 23.31
N ALA A 12 36.11 -21.45 22.37
CA ALA A 12 35.80 -21.16 20.98
C ALA A 12 34.43 -20.56 20.58
N ALA A 13 34.47 -19.36 19.97
CA ALA A 13 34.09 -19.14 18.56
C ALA A 13 33.68 -17.66 18.32
N GLU A 14 34.55 -16.91 17.64
CA GLU A 14 34.10 -15.96 16.61
C GLU A 14 33.67 -16.77 15.36
N PRO A 15 32.92 -16.20 14.40
CA PRO A 15 31.92 -15.14 14.44
C PRO A 15 30.54 -15.72 14.03
N SER A 16 29.44 -15.01 14.32
CA SER A 16 28.13 -15.34 13.73
C SER A 16 27.87 -14.49 12.48
N PRO A 17 28.00 -15.02 11.25
CA PRO A 17 27.29 -14.47 10.11
C PRO A 17 25.88 -15.07 10.14
N LYS A 18 24.94 -14.36 10.78
CA LYS A 18 23.51 -14.65 10.61
C LYS A 18 22.89 -13.53 9.78
N ALA A 19 23.17 -13.57 8.49
CA ALA A 19 22.38 -12.88 7.47
C ALA A 19 22.28 -13.78 6.23
N GLU A 20 21.92 -15.04 6.44
CA GLU A 20 21.44 -15.91 5.39
C GLU A 20 19.91 -15.92 5.48
N GLN A 21 19.27 -15.09 4.67
CA GLN A 21 18.03 -15.39 3.94
C GLN A 21 17.45 -14.11 3.33
N THR A 22 17.78 -13.88 2.06
CA THR A 22 16.75 -13.86 1.02
C THR A 22 17.38 -14.41 -0.25
N ALA A 23 17.37 -15.74 -0.39
CA ALA A 23 17.42 -16.31 -1.74
C ALA A 23 16.33 -15.64 -2.57
N PRO A 24 16.56 -15.35 -3.88
CA PRO A 24 15.50 -14.88 -4.74
C PRO A 24 14.39 -15.92 -4.67
N LYS A 25 13.25 -15.54 -4.10
CA LYS A 25 12.07 -16.39 -4.13
C LYS A 25 11.82 -16.64 -5.61
N GLY A 26 12.04 -17.88 -6.07
CA GLY A 26 11.65 -18.29 -7.41
C GLY A 26 10.21 -17.84 -7.67
N PRO A 27 9.83 -17.58 -8.93
CA PRO A 27 8.58 -16.91 -9.26
C PRO A 27 7.45 -17.52 -8.45
N ALA A 28 6.82 -16.70 -7.61
CA ALA A 28 5.74 -17.14 -6.76
C ALA A 28 4.64 -17.65 -7.69
N LYS A 29 4.48 -18.97 -7.85
CA LYS A 29 3.61 -19.58 -8.87
C LYS A 29 2.13 -19.19 -8.81
N LYS A 30 1.71 -18.43 -7.79
CA LYS A 30 0.33 -18.00 -7.55
C LYS A 30 0.30 -16.67 -6.80
N LEU A 31 -0.62 -15.80 -7.21
CA LEU A 31 -0.99 -14.61 -6.42
C LEU A 31 -1.31 -14.98 -4.96
N SER A 32 -0.77 -14.19 -4.04
CA SER A 32 -1.10 -14.28 -2.61
C SER A 32 -2.59 -14.02 -2.37
N PHE A 33 -3.17 -14.56 -1.28
CA PHE A 33 -4.56 -14.30 -0.90
C PHE A 33 -4.86 -12.80 -0.80
N LYS A 34 -3.89 -12.02 -0.30
CA LYS A 34 -3.99 -10.55 -0.26
C LYS A 34 -4.07 -9.91 -1.64
N GLN A 35 -3.29 -10.42 -2.61
CA GLN A 35 -3.25 -9.88 -3.97
C GLN A 35 -4.53 -10.23 -4.75
N LYS A 36 -5.04 -11.46 -4.61
CA LYS A 36 -6.34 -11.83 -5.19
C LYS A 36 -7.48 -10.98 -4.63
N PHE A 37 -7.51 -10.80 -3.31
CA PHE A 37 -8.49 -9.92 -2.68
C PHE A 37 -8.35 -8.45 -3.11
N ALA A 38 -7.11 -7.98 -3.31
CA ALA A 38 -6.85 -6.66 -3.86
C ALA A 38 -7.45 -6.54 -5.27
N LEU A 39 -7.18 -7.47 -6.19
CA LEU A 39 -7.76 -7.48 -7.55
C LEU A 39 -9.30 -7.47 -7.57
N ASP A 40 -9.96 -8.19 -6.66
CA ASP A 40 -11.43 -8.16 -6.53
C ASP A 40 -11.98 -6.86 -5.91
N SER A 41 -11.18 -6.21 -5.06
CA SER A 41 -11.62 -5.03 -4.29
C SER A 41 -11.23 -3.70 -4.94
N LEU A 42 -10.14 -3.66 -5.70
CA LEU A 42 -9.61 -2.46 -6.36
C LEU A 42 -10.61 -1.86 -7.36
N PRO A 43 -11.28 -2.63 -8.24
CA PRO A 43 -12.30 -2.08 -9.14
C PRO A 43 -13.41 -1.33 -8.39
N LYS A 44 -13.89 -1.88 -7.27
CA LYS A 44 -14.92 -1.23 -6.44
C LYS A 44 -14.39 0.03 -5.76
N LYS A 45 -13.12 0.04 -5.34
CA LYS A 45 -12.48 1.22 -4.76
C LYS A 45 -12.29 2.31 -5.82
N ILE A 46 -11.85 1.94 -7.02
CA ILE A 46 -11.70 2.82 -8.18
C ILE A 46 -13.04 3.48 -8.50
N GLU A 47 -14.13 2.70 -8.62
CA GLU A 47 -15.47 3.26 -8.84
C GLU A 47 -15.91 4.23 -7.73
N ALA A 48 -15.63 3.89 -6.45
CA ALA A 48 -15.98 4.74 -5.32
C ALA A 48 -15.20 6.07 -5.33
N VAL A 49 -13.90 6.04 -5.63
CA VAL A 49 -13.05 7.23 -5.74
C VAL A 49 -13.46 8.06 -6.96
N THR A 50 -13.75 7.44 -8.10
CA THR A 50 -14.27 8.14 -9.29
C THR A 50 -15.60 8.84 -9.00
N ALA A 51 -16.52 8.18 -8.27
CA ALA A 51 -17.76 8.82 -7.84
C ALA A 51 -17.53 9.97 -6.84
N SER A 52 -16.52 9.85 -5.97
CA SER A 52 -16.10 10.90 -5.05
C SER A 52 -15.56 12.12 -5.80
N ILE A 53 -14.65 11.90 -6.76
CA ILE A 53 -14.11 12.92 -7.67
C ILE A 53 -15.24 13.65 -8.39
N ALA A 54 -16.18 12.93 -9.00
CA ALA A 54 -17.29 13.54 -9.73
C ALA A 54 -18.16 14.43 -8.82
N ARG A 55 -18.38 14.04 -7.56
CA ARG A 55 -19.11 14.87 -6.57
C ARG A 55 -18.33 16.13 -6.19
N LEU A 56 -17.03 15.99 -5.95
CA LEU A 56 -16.17 17.13 -5.62
C LEU A 56 -16.09 18.12 -6.79
N GLU A 57 -15.97 17.62 -8.03
CA GLU A 57 -16.00 18.42 -9.26
C GLU A 57 -17.33 19.18 -9.41
N ASN A 58 -18.46 18.52 -9.18
CA ASN A 58 -19.76 19.19 -9.19
C ASN A 58 -19.87 20.29 -8.13
N ASN A 59 -19.31 20.09 -6.93
CA ASN A 59 -19.32 21.11 -5.88
C ASN A 59 -18.48 22.34 -6.28
N ILE A 60 -17.28 22.15 -6.83
CA ILE A 60 -16.43 23.28 -7.24
C ILE A 60 -16.88 23.93 -8.55
N ALA A 61 -17.70 23.26 -9.34
CA ALA A 61 -18.32 23.83 -10.54
C ALA A 61 -19.41 24.86 -10.20
N ASP A 62 -19.90 24.90 -8.96
CA ASP A 62 -20.83 25.93 -8.48
C ASP A 62 -20.05 27.24 -8.18
N PRO A 63 -20.20 28.31 -8.98
CA PRO A 63 -19.51 29.58 -8.72
C PRO A 63 -19.95 30.24 -7.41
N ALA A 64 -21.17 29.97 -6.94
CA ALA A 64 -21.66 30.50 -5.67
C ALA A 64 -20.99 29.82 -4.47
N PHE A 65 -20.39 28.63 -4.65
CA PHE A 65 -19.71 27.94 -3.56
C PHE A 65 -18.45 28.70 -3.10
N TYR A 66 -17.66 29.22 -4.05
CA TYR A 66 -16.49 30.03 -3.71
C TYR A 66 -16.86 31.35 -3.04
N GLU A 67 -17.93 32.01 -3.52
CA GLU A 67 -18.41 33.26 -2.93
C GLU A 67 -18.94 33.07 -1.51
N ARG A 68 -19.62 31.95 -1.25
CA ARG A 68 -20.20 31.62 0.06
C ARG A 68 -19.14 31.17 1.06
N ASP A 69 -18.23 30.30 0.65
CA ASP A 69 -17.21 29.73 1.53
C ASP A 69 -15.91 29.40 0.78
N PRO A 70 -15.01 30.38 0.63
CA PRO A 70 -13.74 30.19 -0.07
C PRO A 70 -12.82 29.20 0.65
N VAL A 71 -12.91 29.07 1.98
CA VAL A 71 -12.07 28.14 2.74
C VAL A 71 -12.48 26.69 2.45
N SER A 72 -13.78 26.41 2.46
CA SER A 72 -14.29 25.08 2.09
C SER A 72 -14.07 24.78 0.61
N PHE A 73 -14.16 25.78 -0.27
CA PHE A 73 -13.82 25.61 -1.69
C PHE A 73 -12.37 25.16 -1.87
N GLN A 74 -11.39 25.85 -1.25
CA GLN A 74 -9.98 25.46 -1.32
C GLN A 74 -9.73 24.07 -0.74
N LYS A 75 -10.39 23.70 0.36
CA LYS A 75 -10.34 22.33 0.90
C LYS A 75 -10.92 21.30 -0.06
N THR A 76 -11.98 21.64 -0.78
CA THR A 76 -12.63 20.75 -1.76
C THR A 76 -11.72 20.52 -2.97
N ILE A 77 -11.01 21.55 -3.45
CA ILE A 77 -9.98 21.41 -4.48
C ILE A 77 -8.84 20.51 -3.99
N ALA A 78 -8.30 20.76 -2.79
CA ALA A 78 -7.23 19.93 -2.25
C ALA A 78 -7.66 18.46 -2.06
N ALA A 79 -8.92 18.24 -1.67
CA ALA A 79 -9.49 16.89 -1.60
C ALA A 79 -9.63 16.26 -2.99
N LEU A 80 -10.10 17.01 -3.99
CA LEU A 80 -10.21 16.55 -5.37
C LEU A 80 -8.86 16.10 -5.93
N ASP A 81 -7.81 16.90 -5.74
CA ASP A 81 -6.45 16.55 -6.20
C ASP A 81 -5.95 15.27 -5.52
N LYS A 82 -6.18 15.13 -4.21
CA LYS A 82 -5.83 13.91 -3.47
C LYS A 82 -6.58 12.68 -3.98
N GLU A 83 -7.88 12.81 -4.23
CA GLU A 83 -8.70 11.70 -4.76
C GLU A 83 -8.25 11.32 -6.17
N ARG A 84 -7.87 12.29 -7.02
CA ARG A 84 -7.30 12.02 -8.36
C ARG A 84 -5.96 11.28 -8.27
N THR A 85 -5.06 11.67 -7.36
CA THR A 85 -3.83 10.91 -7.11
C THR A 85 -4.12 9.51 -6.59
N THR A 86 -5.13 9.38 -5.73
CA THR A 86 -5.54 8.08 -5.18
C THR A 86 -6.11 7.18 -6.27
N LEU A 87 -6.93 7.73 -7.18
CA LEU A 87 -7.47 7.01 -8.32
C LEU A 87 -6.34 6.43 -9.18
N ALA A 88 -5.39 7.28 -9.58
CA ALA A 88 -4.25 6.85 -10.39
C ALA A 88 -3.44 5.75 -9.69
N ALA A 89 -3.16 5.89 -8.39
CA ALA A 89 -2.44 4.86 -7.63
C ALA A 89 -3.21 3.53 -7.54
N LEU A 90 -4.53 3.57 -7.41
CA LEU A 90 -5.36 2.36 -7.39
C LEU A 90 -5.43 1.69 -8.77
N GLU A 91 -5.49 2.47 -9.84
CA GLU A 91 -5.46 1.99 -11.23
C GLU A 91 -4.10 1.36 -11.55
N GLU A 92 -3.00 1.99 -11.15
CA GLU A 92 -1.64 1.45 -11.26
C GLU A 92 -1.50 0.14 -10.47
N GLU A 93 -1.93 0.09 -9.21
CA GLU A 93 -1.89 -1.13 -8.39
C GLU A 93 -2.70 -2.25 -9.05
N TRP A 94 -3.87 -1.94 -9.63
CA TRP A 94 -4.68 -2.92 -10.32
C TRP A 94 -3.98 -3.48 -11.56
N LEU A 95 -3.38 -2.62 -12.39
CA LEU A 95 -2.62 -3.02 -13.57
C LEU A 95 -1.39 -3.85 -13.20
N GLU A 96 -0.64 -3.47 -12.18
CA GLU A 96 0.52 -4.23 -11.69
C GLU A 96 0.13 -5.63 -11.22
N LEU A 97 -0.96 -5.74 -10.46
CA LEU A 97 -1.46 -7.02 -10.00
C LEU A 97 -1.96 -7.89 -11.15
N GLU A 98 -2.53 -7.29 -12.19
CA GLU A 98 -3.05 -8.03 -13.33
C GLU A 98 -1.96 -8.46 -14.31
N MET A 99 -0.91 -7.66 -14.49
CA MET A 99 0.33 -8.12 -15.14
C MET A 99 0.97 -9.28 -14.37
N LEU A 100 1.06 -9.17 -13.04
CA LEU A 100 1.59 -10.24 -12.19
C LEU A 100 0.73 -11.51 -12.29
N ARG A 101 -0.59 -11.37 -12.44
CA ARG A 101 -1.51 -12.48 -12.67
C ARG A 101 -1.24 -13.13 -14.02
N GLU A 102 -1.15 -12.35 -15.09
CA GLU A 102 -0.93 -12.82 -16.46
C GLU A 102 0.42 -13.53 -16.60
N GLU A 103 1.50 -12.96 -16.05
CA GLU A 103 2.84 -13.58 -16.05
C GLU A 103 2.87 -14.95 -15.32
N MET A 104 1.97 -15.15 -14.35
CA MET A 104 1.86 -16.42 -13.62
C MET A 104 0.91 -17.42 -14.27
N GLU A 105 -0.05 -16.96 -15.07
CA GLU A 105 -1.02 -17.81 -15.79
C GLU A 105 -0.52 -18.22 -17.19
N GLY A 106 0.42 -17.47 -17.79
CA GLY A 106 1.13 -17.79 -19.04
C GLY A 106 2.29 -18.76 -18.85
#